data_AF-A0A5J4U905-F1
#
_entry.id   AF-A0A5J4U905-F1
#
_cell.length_a   1.000
_cell.length_b   1.000
_cell.length_c   1.000
_cell.angle_alpha   90.00
_cell.angle_beta   90.00
_cell.angle_gamma   90.00
#
_symmetry.space_group_name_H-M   'P 1'
#
loop_
_entity.id
_entity.type
_entity.pdbx_description
1 polymer ?
#
loop_
_entity_poly.entity_id
_entity_poly.type
_entity_poly.pdbx_seq_one_letter_code
_entity_poly.pdbx_strand_id
1 'polypeptide(L)'
;NLIMNSINCIGITIRWHNWPIGGIVRQRVLDFFAYTDFSYSWISNNFLLVLNIVVFVLMITVIIGVIFVTLFTNQGSSVLPGITKLVNLCIMLWTNLFYIPFVNCLSGHFLCVGVKKENPDPDMVVTLDCTDSTQIVLMIICAVFLILHFIVTGFSRFFLFTHDMKKGDIWTTQSGMFYLFHMIVSTIVIIISIFLRKYPIVTAIIGFLLFSILILYPLLIKPYFYAHGNAFYSLTLAVISICFLMGLLSEIAGNDKKAWVIALLWIFFVFAVISAPIGIYFLSLFLNKRDWAMQPEDEDIPITQQKKENTPHSFNLLDQIQKKQEQQQVKQQDSRLIPMLPMISLTPEQQLVQQSPMQTSSSQRVLSQRPIQFNQLQNQSNTLYIAPPVITDRTERQLRKRKECVYLADDILRNGLKKIGSSSSSLHLTIALFHMSFTKNHMRAGDAIRSTKQCIPNVIERWMCYSLV
;
A
#
# COMPACT_ATOMS: atom_id res chain seq x y z
N ASN A 1 -12.28 9.25 0.10
CA ASN A 1 -11.99 8.40 1.29
C ASN A 1 -12.10 9.17 2.59
N LEU A 2 -11.23 10.16 2.86
CA LEU A 2 -11.24 10.93 4.11
C LEU A 2 -12.63 11.50 4.43
N ILE A 3 -13.16 12.34 3.55
CA ILE A 3 -14.46 13.01 3.74
C ILE A 3 -15.58 12.00 4.03
N MET A 4 -15.71 10.95 3.20
CA MET A 4 -16.77 9.95 3.38
C MET A 4 -16.65 9.19 4.70
N ASN A 5 -15.45 8.75 5.07
CA ASN A 5 -15.23 8.07 6.34
C ASN A 5 -15.59 8.98 7.53
N SER A 6 -15.28 10.26 7.42
CA SER A 6 -15.58 11.23 8.47
C SER A 6 -17.05 11.54 8.57
N ILE A 7 -17.75 11.69 7.45
CA ILE A 7 -19.22 11.79 7.41
C ILE A 7 -19.84 10.56 8.07
N ASN A 8 -19.36 9.36 7.75
CA ASN A 8 -19.84 8.11 8.35
C ASN A 8 -19.58 8.07 9.87
N CYS A 9 -18.39 8.46 10.33
CA CYS A 9 -18.08 8.51 11.76
C CYS A 9 -18.93 9.56 12.51
N ILE A 10 -19.17 10.73 11.91
CA ILE A 10 -20.09 11.74 12.45
C ILE A 10 -21.51 11.17 12.51
N GLY A 11 -21.92 10.42 11.49
CA GLY A 11 -23.22 9.74 11.44
C GLY A 11 -23.44 8.77 12.60
N ILE A 12 -22.41 8.02 13.00
CA ILE A 12 -22.45 7.15 14.19
C ILE A 12 -22.80 7.99 15.42
N THR A 13 -22.10 9.09 15.64
CA THR A 13 -22.34 9.98 16.78
C THR A 13 -23.76 10.55 16.80
N ILE A 14 -24.27 11.02 15.66
CA ILE A 14 -25.61 11.61 15.56
C ILE A 14 -26.71 10.56 15.78
N ARG A 15 -26.46 9.31 15.36
CA ARG A 15 -27.42 8.22 15.54
C ARG A 15 -27.64 7.85 17.01
N TRP A 16 -26.55 7.74 17.76
CA TRP A 16 -26.58 7.21 19.13
C TRP A 16 -26.77 8.29 20.20
N HIS A 17 -26.80 9.56 19.82
CA HIS A 17 -26.96 10.68 20.76
C HIS A 17 -28.12 11.58 20.34
N ASN A 18 -28.75 12.23 21.32
CA ASN A 18 -29.81 13.21 21.11
C ASN A 18 -29.26 14.59 20.64
N TRP A 19 -28.35 14.58 19.66
CA TRP A 19 -27.61 15.72 19.10
C TRP A 19 -27.52 15.58 17.56
N PRO A 20 -27.61 16.65 16.74
CA PRO A 20 -27.65 18.07 17.09
C PRO A 20 -29.05 18.72 17.16
N ILE A 21 -30.10 18.05 16.67
CA ILE A 21 -31.45 18.63 16.54
C ILE A 21 -32.50 17.64 17.07
N GLY A 22 -33.55 18.13 17.73
CA GLY A 22 -34.75 17.34 18.09
C GLY A 22 -35.90 17.51 17.08
N GLY A 23 -36.88 16.61 17.08
CA GLY A 23 -38.08 16.70 16.23
C GLY A 23 -37.89 16.28 14.77
N ILE A 24 -38.73 16.77 13.85
CA ILE A 24 -38.80 16.33 12.44
C ILE A 24 -37.47 16.52 11.68
N VAL A 25 -36.76 17.60 11.97
CA VAL A 25 -35.46 17.90 11.35
C VAL A 25 -34.42 16.84 11.74
N ARG A 26 -34.50 16.28 12.95
CA ARG A 26 -33.64 15.17 13.39
C ARG A 26 -33.78 13.97 12.47
N GLN A 27 -35.02 13.58 12.15
CA GLN A 27 -35.26 12.40 11.33
C GLN A 27 -34.65 12.55 9.95
N ARG A 28 -34.78 13.72 9.31
CA ARG A 28 -34.16 14.00 8.01
C ARG A 28 -32.64 13.91 8.05
N VAL A 29 -32.02 14.45 9.10
CA VAL A 29 -30.56 14.38 9.29
C VAL A 29 -30.12 12.94 9.56
N LEU A 30 -30.85 12.21 10.42
CA LEU A 30 -30.60 10.79 10.69
C LEU A 30 -30.71 9.95 9.44
N ASP A 31 -31.75 10.15 8.63
CA ASP A 31 -31.95 9.44 7.38
C ASP A 31 -30.77 9.67 6.42
N PHE A 32 -30.31 10.92 6.27
CA PHE A 32 -29.14 11.24 5.43
C PHE A 32 -27.90 10.44 5.85
N PHE A 33 -27.57 10.43 7.14
CA PHE A 33 -26.42 9.66 7.63
C PHE A 33 -26.65 8.15 7.51
N ALA A 34 -27.87 7.68 7.78
CA ALA A 34 -28.26 6.28 7.66
C ALA A 34 -28.20 5.74 6.23
N TYR A 35 -28.49 6.57 5.22
CA TYR A 35 -28.27 6.21 3.82
C TYR A 35 -26.79 6.16 3.46
N THR A 36 -26.01 7.10 4.00
CA THR A 36 -24.57 7.22 3.70
C THR A 36 -23.77 6.05 4.27
N ASP A 37 -24.14 5.57 5.46
CA ASP A 37 -23.46 4.49 6.17
C ASP A 37 -24.23 3.16 6.20
N PHE A 38 -25.25 3.03 5.36
CA PHE A 38 -26.12 1.84 5.20
C PHE A 38 -26.88 1.39 6.45
N SER A 39 -26.89 2.16 7.54
CA SER A 39 -27.72 1.83 8.70
C SER A 39 -29.22 1.95 8.42
N TYR A 40 -29.64 2.60 7.34
CA TYR A 40 -31.04 2.66 6.93
C TYR A 40 -31.61 1.25 6.70
N SER A 41 -30.73 0.29 6.39
CA SER A 41 -31.07 -1.14 6.32
C SER A 41 -31.72 -1.69 7.58
N TRP A 42 -31.41 -1.12 8.74
CA TRP A 42 -31.91 -1.58 10.03
C TRP A 42 -33.40 -1.33 10.25
N ILE A 43 -34.06 -0.56 9.38
CA ILE A 43 -35.49 -0.24 9.53
C ILE A 43 -36.37 -1.45 9.25
N SER A 44 -35.95 -2.36 8.36
CA SER A 44 -36.77 -3.51 7.93
C SER A 44 -35.94 -4.77 7.82
N ASN A 45 -36.45 -5.88 8.37
CA ASN A 45 -35.85 -7.21 8.26
C ASN A 45 -35.56 -7.61 6.82
N ASN A 46 -36.53 -7.40 5.92
CA ASN A 46 -36.39 -7.76 4.51
C ASN A 46 -35.32 -6.92 3.83
N PHE A 47 -35.26 -5.62 4.12
CA PHE A 47 -34.28 -4.74 3.51
C PHE A 47 -32.86 -5.03 4.02
N LEU A 48 -32.70 -5.28 5.32
CA LEU A 48 -31.43 -5.73 5.93
C LEU A 48 -30.94 -7.04 5.30
N LEU A 49 -31.83 -8.02 5.15
CA LEU A 49 -31.51 -9.31 4.54
C LEU A 49 -31.03 -9.15 3.09
N VAL A 50 -31.77 -8.41 2.27
CA VAL A 50 -31.41 -8.15 0.87
C VAL A 50 -30.06 -7.45 0.78
N LEU A 51 -29.81 -6.44 1.61
CA LEU A 51 -28.55 -5.71 1.59
C LEU A 51 -27.38 -6.59 2.03
N ASN A 52 -27.57 -7.44 3.05
CA ASN A 52 -26.56 -8.42 3.47
C ASN A 52 -26.21 -9.40 2.36
N ILE A 53 -27.20 -9.93 1.62
CA ILE A 53 -26.97 -10.80 0.46
C ILE A 53 -26.12 -10.08 -0.59
N VAL A 54 -26.45 -8.82 -0.92
CA VAL A 54 -25.67 -8.02 -1.88
C VAL A 54 -24.23 -7.82 -1.39
N VAL A 55 -24.04 -7.47 -0.12
CA VAL A 55 -22.71 -7.31 0.48
C VAL A 55 -21.92 -8.62 0.45
N PHE A 56 -22.53 -9.76 0.77
CA PHE A 56 -21.87 -11.07 0.72
C PHE A 56 -21.42 -11.43 -0.70
N VAL A 57 -22.30 -11.28 -1.69
CA VAL A 57 -21.96 -11.56 -3.10
C VAL A 57 -20.82 -10.66 -3.57
N LEU A 58 -20.86 -9.37 -3.25
CA LEU A 58 -19.78 -8.43 -3.58
C LEU A 58 -18.47 -8.82 -2.91
N MET A 59 -18.47 -9.14 -1.62
CA MET A 59 -17.27 -9.56 -0.89
C MET A 59 -16.65 -10.82 -1.49
N ILE A 60 -17.46 -11.86 -1.74
CA ILE A 60 -16.98 -13.12 -2.32
C ILE A 60 -16.41 -12.86 -3.72
N THR A 61 -17.09 -12.05 -4.54
CA THR A 61 -16.63 -11.71 -5.90
C THR A 61 -15.28 -11.00 -5.87
N VAL A 62 -15.07 -10.04 -4.96
CA VAL A 62 -13.79 -9.34 -4.84
C VAL A 62 -12.70 -10.30 -4.37
N ILE A 63 -12.96 -11.14 -3.37
CA ILE A 63 -12.01 -12.15 -2.88
C ILE A 63 -11.60 -13.12 -3.99
N ILE A 64 -12.56 -13.68 -4.73
CA ILE A 64 -12.30 -14.56 -5.88
C ILE A 64 -11.47 -13.82 -6.94
N GLY A 65 -11.80 -12.56 -7.23
CA GLY A 65 -11.04 -11.73 -8.16
C GLY A 65 -9.58 -11.55 -7.74
N VAL A 66 -9.32 -11.30 -6.44
CA VAL A 66 -7.96 -11.21 -5.89
C VAL A 66 -7.22 -12.53 -6.04
N ILE A 67 -7.85 -13.65 -5.67
CA ILE A 67 -7.25 -14.99 -5.77
C ILE A 67 -6.91 -15.29 -7.23
N PHE A 68 -7.84 -15.04 -8.15
CA PHE A 68 -7.66 -15.25 -9.58
C PHE A 68 -6.47 -14.45 -10.12
N VAL A 69 -6.42 -13.13 -9.87
CA VAL A 69 -5.29 -12.29 -10.31
C VAL A 69 -3.98 -12.79 -9.73
N THR A 70 -3.97 -13.19 -8.46
CA THR A 70 -2.76 -13.68 -7.78
C THR A 70 -2.26 -15.00 -8.39
N LEU A 71 -3.16 -15.96 -8.62
CA LEU A 71 -2.81 -17.27 -9.18
C LEU A 71 -2.22 -17.14 -10.60
N PHE A 72 -2.85 -16.34 -11.46
CA PHE A 72 -2.36 -16.13 -12.82
C PHE A 72 -1.02 -15.39 -12.85
N THR A 73 -0.85 -14.39 -11.97
CA THR A 73 0.42 -13.67 -11.85
C THR A 73 1.54 -14.62 -11.40
N ASN A 74 1.26 -15.51 -10.44
CA ASN A 74 2.23 -16.49 -9.95
C ASN A 74 2.62 -17.54 -11.01
N GLN A 75 1.74 -17.87 -11.94
CA GLN A 75 2.02 -18.79 -13.05
C GLN A 75 2.86 -18.13 -14.17
N GLY A 76 3.27 -16.88 -14.01
CA GLY A 76 3.98 -16.12 -15.05
C GLY A 76 3.09 -15.76 -16.25
N SER A 77 1.78 -15.99 -16.15
CA SER A 77 0.83 -15.59 -17.16
C SER A 77 0.59 -14.08 -17.05
N SER A 78 0.70 -13.37 -18.17
CA SER A 78 0.39 -11.94 -18.21
C SER A 78 -1.12 -11.75 -18.05
N VAL A 79 -1.58 -11.42 -16.84
CA VAL A 79 -2.97 -10.99 -16.62
C VAL A 79 -3.20 -9.70 -17.40
N LEU A 80 -4.34 -9.60 -18.08
CA LEU A 80 -4.71 -8.38 -18.80
C LEU A 80 -4.68 -7.18 -17.83
N PRO A 81 -3.90 -6.12 -18.10
CA PRO A 81 -3.74 -5.00 -17.16
C PRO A 81 -5.05 -4.34 -16.73
N GLY A 82 -6.09 -4.40 -17.58
CA GLY A 82 -7.43 -3.90 -17.28
C GLY A 82 -8.11 -4.65 -16.13
N ILE A 83 -8.03 -5.99 -16.11
CA ILE A 83 -8.64 -6.82 -15.05
C ILE A 83 -7.99 -6.49 -13.71
N THR A 84 -6.66 -6.42 -13.70
CA THR A 84 -5.88 -6.07 -12.52
C THR A 84 -6.22 -4.69 -11.98
N LYS A 85 -6.34 -3.68 -12.85
CA LYS A 85 -6.78 -2.33 -12.45
C LYS A 85 -8.19 -2.34 -11.88
N LEU A 86 -9.12 -3.10 -12.48
CA LEU A 86 -10.49 -3.23 -12.01
C LEU A 86 -10.55 -3.86 -10.61
N VAL A 87 -9.86 -4.99 -10.41
CA VAL A 87 -9.81 -5.68 -9.11
C VAL A 87 -9.21 -4.76 -8.04
N ASN A 88 -8.12 -4.04 -8.35
CA ASN A 88 -7.54 -3.07 -7.43
C ASN A 88 -8.50 -1.91 -7.11
N LEU A 89 -9.26 -1.40 -8.08
CA LEU A 89 -10.28 -0.39 -7.85
C LEU A 89 -11.38 -0.92 -6.93
N CYS A 90 -11.86 -2.15 -7.17
CA CYS A 90 -12.87 -2.79 -6.33
C CYS A 90 -12.37 -2.97 -4.89
N ILE A 91 -11.13 -3.46 -4.69
CA ILE A 91 -10.50 -3.55 -3.37
C ILE A 91 -10.43 -2.17 -2.72
N MET A 92 -10.01 -1.14 -3.45
CA MET A 92 -9.90 0.23 -2.94
C MET A 92 -11.25 0.80 -2.49
N LEU A 93 -12.30 0.61 -3.29
CA LEU A 93 -13.65 1.05 -2.94
C LEU A 93 -14.19 0.27 -1.74
N TRP A 94 -14.04 -1.05 -1.74
CA TRP A 94 -14.49 -1.94 -0.66
C TRP A 94 -13.82 -1.64 0.67
N THR A 95 -12.49 -1.56 0.67
CA THR A 95 -11.69 -1.40 1.88
C THR A 95 -11.64 0.02 2.40
N ASN A 96 -11.95 1.04 1.59
CA ASN A 96 -11.96 2.44 2.01
C ASN A 96 -13.36 3.03 2.07
N LEU A 97 -13.98 3.26 0.91
CA LEU A 97 -15.22 4.02 0.80
C LEU A 97 -16.41 3.28 1.45
N PHE A 98 -16.51 1.97 1.21
CA PHE A 98 -17.61 1.14 1.68
C PHE A 98 -17.32 0.38 2.97
N TYR A 99 -16.19 0.66 3.63
CA TYR A 99 -15.81 -0.04 4.85
C TYR A 99 -16.84 0.13 5.97
N ILE A 100 -17.10 1.37 6.40
CA ILE A 100 -18.09 1.65 7.45
C ILE A 100 -19.50 1.20 7.03
N PRO A 101 -19.97 1.49 5.80
CA PRO A 101 -21.25 0.97 5.32
C PRO A 101 -21.40 -0.55 5.44
N PHE A 102 -20.36 -1.32 5.09
CA PHE A 102 -20.41 -2.77 5.17
C PHE A 102 -20.38 -3.25 6.62
N VAL A 103 -19.56 -2.63 7.48
CA VAL A 103 -19.53 -2.94 8.92
C VAL A 103 -20.90 -2.66 9.56
N ASN A 104 -21.58 -1.57 9.21
CA ASN A 104 -22.92 -1.27 9.70
C ASN A 104 -23.98 -2.24 9.17
N CYS A 105 -23.94 -2.58 7.89
CA CYS A 105 -24.86 -3.55 7.29
C CYS A 105 -24.74 -4.92 7.99
N LEU A 106 -23.51 -5.42 8.11
CA LEU A 106 -23.21 -6.71 8.75
C LEU A 106 -23.52 -6.69 10.25
N SER A 107 -23.40 -5.53 10.90
CA SER A 107 -23.67 -5.43 12.34
C SER A 107 -25.14 -5.20 12.70
N GLY A 108 -26.02 -4.97 11.71
CA GLY A 108 -27.44 -4.68 11.95
C GLY A 108 -28.18 -5.75 12.74
N HIS A 109 -27.88 -7.04 12.51
CA HIS A 109 -28.53 -8.14 13.24
C HIS A 109 -28.17 -8.16 14.74
N PHE A 110 -27.07 -7.52 15.16
CA PHE A 110 -26.73 -7.40 16.59
C PHE A 110 -27.62 -6.40 17.35
N LEU A 111 -28.43 -5.58 16.65
CA LEU A 111 -29.41 -4.70 17.32
C LEU A 111 -30.43 -5.49 18.13
N CYS A 112 -30.70 -6.75 17.75
CA CYS A 112 -31.59 -7.62 18.51
C CYS A 112 -30.99 -8.12 19.83
N VAL A 113 -29.67 -8.00 20.02
CA VAL A 113 -29.03 -8.38 21.29
C VAL A 113 -29.45 -7.41 22.39
N GLY A 114 -29.95 -7.96 23.50
CA GLY A 114 -30.31 -7.20 24.70
C GLY A 114 -31.70 -6.54 24.67
N VAL A 115 -32.50 -6.76 23.62
CA VAL A 115 -33.92 -6.36 23.59
C VAL A 115 -34.74 -7.39 24.36
N LYS A 116 -35.49 -6.95 25.38
CA LYS A 116 -36.39 -7.83 26.16
C LYS A 116 -37.75 -7.91 25.48
N LYS A 117 -38.31 -9.12 25.39
CA LYS A 117 -39.59 -9.42 24.74
C LYS A 117 -40.80 -8.82 25.45
N GLU A 118 -40.73 -8.67 26.78
CA GLU A 118 -41.91 -8.38 27.60
C GLU A 118 -42.03 -6.92 28.04
N ASN A 119 -41.02 -6.09 27.81
CA ASN A 119 -41.04 -4.63 28.06
C ASN A 119 -39.93 -3.97 27.23
N PRO A 120 -40.20 -3.60 25.96
CA PRO A 120 -39.23 -2.86 25.17
C PRO A 120 -39.02 -1.49 25.82
N ASP A 121 -37.77 -1.17 26.17
CA ASP A 121 -37.40 0.20 26.56
C ASP A 121 -37.80 1.14 25.40
N PRO A 122 -38.49 2.27 25.65
CA PRO A 122 -38.91 3.20 24.61
C PRO A 122 -37.73 3.80 23.84
N ASP A 123 -36.53 3.81 24.43
CA ASP A 123 -35.27 4.25 23.81
C ASP A 123 -34.57 3.13 23.00
N MET A 124 -35.11 1.91 23.04
CA MET A 124 -34.57 0.71 22.39
C MET A 124 -35.53 0.15 21.33
N VAL A 125 -36.43 0.97 20.78
CA VAL A 125 -37.38 0.53 19.75
C VAL A 125 -36.63 0.20 18.47
N VAL A 126 -36.19 -1.06 18.38
CA VAL A 126 -35.67 -1.67 17.17
C VAL A 126 -36.88 -2.08 16.34
N THR A 127 -36.97 -1.63 15.09
CA THR A 127 -38.06 -1.99 14.17
C THR A 127 -37.91 -3.40 13.57
N LEU A 128 -36.80 -4.08 13.89
CA LEU A 128 -36.52 -5.46 13.50
C LEU A 128 -37.29 -6.43 14.39
N ASP A 129 -37.91 -7.43 13.79
CA ASP A 129 -38.52 -8.53 14.56
C ASP A 129 -37.41 -9.44 15.11
N CYS A 130 -37.07 -9.22 16.37
CA CYS A 130 -36.04 -9.95 17.09
C CYS A 130 -36.51 -11.29 17.70
N THR A 131 -37.76 -11.70 17.44
CA THR A 131 -38.34 -12.92 18.02
C THR A 131 -38.13 -14.17 17.16
N ASP A 132 -37.80 -13.98 15.89
CA ASP A 132 -37.61 -15.09 14.95
C ASP A 132 -36.25 -15.78 15.13
N SER A 133 -36.28 -17.11 15.18
CA SER A 133 -35.10 -17.98 15.18
C SER A 133 -34.15 -17.73 14.00
N THR A 134 -34.68 -17.29 12.86
CA THR A 134 -33.90 -16.96 11.66
C THR A 134 -32.90 -15.82 11.92
N GLN A 135 -33.24 -14.88 12.82
CA GLN A 135 -32.37 -13.76 13.17
C GLN A 135 -31.09 -14.21 13.87
N ILE A 136 -31.18 -15.23 14.72
CA ILE A 136 -30.01 -15.78 15.42
C ILE A 136 -29.05 -16.41 14.40
N VAL A 137 -29.59 -17.17 13.45
CA VAL A 137 -28.79 -17.78 12.38
C VAL A 137 -28.12 -16.71 11.51
N LEU A 138 -28.87 -15.68 11.10
CA LEU A 138 -28.34 -14.56 10.32
C LEU A 138 -27.29 -13.76 11.09
N MET A 139 -27.48 -13.55 12.39
CA MET A 139 -26.49 -12.89 13.25
C MET A 139 -25.16 -13.66 13.26
N ILE A 140 -25.19 -15.00 13.39
CA ILE A 140 -23.97 -15.83 13.37
C ILE A 140 -23.28 -15.73 12.01
N ILE A 141 -24.03 -15.86 10.92
CA ILE A 141 -23.48 -15.74 9.55
C ILE A 141 -22.83 -14.36 9.35
N CYS A 142 -23.55 -13.29 9.71
CA CYS A 142 -23.04 -11.93 9.59
C CYS A 142 -21.82 -11.68 10.47
N ALA A 143 -21.73 -12.30 11.65
CA ALA A 143 -20.56 -12.22 12.52
C ALA A 143 -19.31 -12.83 11.84
N VAL A 144 -19.45 -14.00 11.21
CA VAL A 144 -18.36 -14.65 10.47
C VAL A 144 -17.90 -13.78 9.31
N PHE A 145 -18.83 -13.24 8.52
CA PHE A 145 -18.52 -12.34 7.42
C PHE A 145 -17.91 -11.02 7.88
N LEU A 146 -18.34 -10.48 9.03
CA LEU A 146 -17.76 -9.27 9.61
C LEU A 146 -16.30 -9.50 10.03
N ILE A 147 -15.99 -10.63 10.66
CA ILE A 147 -14.61 -11.02 11.01
C ILE A 147 -13.77 -11.19 9.74
N LEU A 148 -14.29 -11.90 8.74
CA LEU A 148 -13.61 -12.08 7.45
C LEU A 148 -13.35 -10.73 6.78
N HIS A 149 -14.35 -9.85 6.73
CA HIS A 149 -14.23 -8.50 6.18
C HIS A 149 -13.18 -7.68 6.92
N PHE A 150 -13.18 -7.72 8.25
CA PHE A 150 -12.22 -7.02 9.10
C PHE A 150 -10.79 -7.49 8.84
N ILE A 151 -10.56 -8.80 8.78
CA ILE A 151 -9.23 -9.39 8.53
C ILE A 151 -8.73 -9.01 7.13
N VAL A 152 -9.53 -9.25 6.09
CA VAL A 152 -9.14 -8.97 4.70
C VAL A 152 -8.89 -7.48 4.48
N THR A 153 -9.73 -6.62 5.05
CA THR A 153 -9.55 -5.16 4.98
C THR A 153 -8.34 -4.70 5.77
N GLY A 154 -8.10 -5.30 6.94
CA GLY A 154 -6.92 -5.03 7.77
C GLY A 154 -5.62 -5.33 7.03
N PHE A 155 -5.51 -6.52 6.43
CA PHE A 155 -4.37 -6.86 5.59
C PHE A 155 -4.24 -5.91 4.40
N SER A 156 -5.35 -5.63 3.70
CA SER A 156 -5.34 -4.75 2.53
C SER A 156 -4.86 -3.34 2.89
N ARG A 157 -5.35 -2.75 3.99
CA ARG A 157 -4.97 -1.41 4.47
C ARG A 157 -3.56 -1.36 5.04
N PHE A 158 -3.13 -2.38 5.78
CA PHE A 158 -1.76 -2.47 6.29
C PHE A 158 -0.74 -2.43 5.15
N PHE A 159 -1.06 -3.10 4.05
CA PHE A 159 -0.23 -3.14 2.85
C PHE A 159 -0.59 -2.08 1.79
N LEU A 160 -1.44 -1.10 2.13
CA LEU A 160 -1.80 0.02 1.26
C LEU A 160 -0.85 1.19 1.52
N PHE A 161 0.39 1.11 1.03
CA PHE A 161 1.32 2.24 1.04
C PHE A 161 1.71 2.65 -0.38
N THR A 162 1.71 3.95 -0.64
CA THR A 162 2.24 4.54 -1.87
C THR A 162 3.60 5.13 -1.52
N HIS A 163 4.70 4.43 -1.81
CA HIS A 163 6.05 4.93 -1.46
C HIS A 163 6.69 5.82 -2.54
N ASP A 164 5.90 6.44 -3.42
CA ASP A 164 6.48 7.43 -4.31
C ASP A 164 6.77 8.72 -3.52
N MET A 165 7.91 8.76 -2.83
CA MET A 165 8.37 9.94 -2.07
C MET A 165 8.67 11.15 -2.96
N LYS A 166 8.86 10.97 -4.28
CA LYS A 166 9.29 12.03 -5.20
C LYS A 166 8.12 12.68 -5.94
N LYS A 167 7.01 11.96 -6.11
CA LYS A 167 5.81 12.41 -6.83
C LYS A 167 4.52 12.17 -6.06
N GLY A 168 4.63 11.97 -4.75
CA GLY A 168 3.48 11.73 -3.90
C GLY A 168 2.52 12.92 -3.93
N ASP A 169 1.23 12.65 -3.92
CA ASP A 169 0.22 13.66 -3.57
C ASP A 169 0.21 13.91 -2.06
N ILE A 170 -0.49 14.95 -1.60
CA ILE A 170 -0.69 15.29 -0.18
C ILE A 170 -1.24 14.12 0.66
N TRP A 171 -1.87 13.13 0.00
CA TRP A 171 -2.45 11.92 0.60
C TRP A 171 -1.51 10.71 0.66
N THR A 172 -0.25 10.90 0.27
CA THR A 172 0.74 9.82 0.18
C THR A 172 1.24 9.46 1.58
N THR A 173 0.94 8.24 2.02
CA THR A 173 1.36 7.72 3.33
C THR A 173 2.68 6.98 3.28
N GLN A 174 3.46 7.11 4.37
CA GLN A 174 4.69 6.38 4.61
C GLN A 174 4.43 4.92 4.99
N SER A 175 3.32 4.67 5.69
CA SER A 175 2.93 3.35 6.20
C SER A 175 1.41 3.18 6.20
N GLY A 176 0.94 1.95 6.00
CA GLY A 176 -0.46 1.58 6.13
C GLY A 176 -0.97 1.49 7.57
N MET A 177 -0.08 1.61 8.56
CA MET A 177 -0.41 1.48 9.99
C MET A 177 -1.49 2.46 10.45
N PHE A 178 -1.43 3.71 10.01
CA PHE A 178 -2.43 4.71 10.37
C PHE A 178 -3.84 4.30 9.89
N TYR A 179 -3.96 3.83 8.65
CA TYR A 179 -5.25 3.37 8.11
C TYR A 179 -5.77 2.11 8.81
N LEU A 180 -4.88 1.24 9.26
CA LEU A 180 -5.22 0.07 10.07
C LEU A 180 -5.73 0.50 11.46
N PHE A 181 -5.04 1.40 12.16
CA PHE A 181 -5.51 1.91 13.45
C PHE A 181 -6.85 2.63 13.34
N HIS A 182 -7.01 3.48 12.31
CA HIS A 182 -8.30 4.13 12.04
C HIS A 182 -9.42 3.12 11.81
N MET A 183 -9.14 2.05 11.06
CA MET A 183 -10.08 0.94 10.81
C MET A 183 -10.49 0.25 12.12
N ILE A 184 -9.51 -0.11 12.95
CA ILE A 184 -9.71 -0.76 14.25
C ILE A 184 -10.58 0.13 15.15
N VAL A 185 -10.18 1.40 15.33
CA VAL A 185 -10.92 2.37 16.16
C VAL A 185 -12.35 2.55 15.68
N SER A 186 -12.55 2.74 14.37
CA SER A 186 -13.90 2.92 13.80
C SER A 186 -14.79 1.69 14.06
N THR A 187 -14.24 0.48 13.91
CA THR A 187 -14.98 -0.76 14.17
C THR A 187 -15.33 -0.92 15.64
N ILE A 188 -14.36 -0.69 16.52
CA ILE A 188 -14.57 -0.75 17.97
C ILE A 188 -15.70 0.21 18.37
N VAL A 189 -15.68 1.45 17.86
CA VAL A 189 -16.72 2.43 18.14
C VAL A 189 -18.09 1.98 17.64
N ILE A 190 -18.21 1.42 16.42
CA ILE A 190 -19.49 0.91 15.91
C ILE A 190 -20.03 -0.21 16.80
N ILE A 191 -19.19 -1.21 17.09
CA ILE A 191 -19.56 -2.38 17.90
C ILE A 191 -19.96 -1.95 19.32
N ILE A 192 -19.14 -1.13 19.98
CA ILE A 192 -19.44 -0.58 21.30
C ILE A 192 -20.75 0.20 21.27
N SER A 193 -21.00 1.01 20.25
CA SER A 193 -22.23 1.80 20.16
C SER A 193 -23.47 0.92 20.03
N ILE A 194 -23.40 -0.20 19.31
CA ILE A 194 -24.52 -1.15 19.19
C ILE A 194 -24.80 -1.88 20.52
N PHE A 195 -23.74 -2.35 21.19
CA PHE A 195 -23.87 -3.11 22.44
C PHE A 195 -24.20 -2.23 23.65
N LEU A 196 -23.65 -1.02 23.70
CA LEU A 196 -23.86 -0.05 24.78
C LEU A 196 -24.86 1.04 24.40
N ARG A 197 -25.77 0.80 23.45
CA ARG A 197 -26.79 1.77 23.03
C ARG A 197 -27.69 2.29 24.18
N LYS A 198 -27.86 1.50 25.25
CA LYS A 198 -28.55 1.90 26.48
C LYS A 198 -27.79 2.96 27.30
N TYR A 199 -26.50 3.09 27.07
CA TYR A 199 -25.59 3.94 27.83
C TYR A 199 -24.90 4.93 26.88
N PRO A 200 -25.66 5.86 26.25
CA PRO A 200 -25.13 6.76 25.23
C PRO A 200 -23.98 7.63 25.77
N ILE A 201 -24.03 8.03 27.05
CA ILE A 201 -22.93 8.74 27.73
C ILE A 201 -21.62 7.95 27.66
N VAL A 202 -21.64 6.65 27.92
CA VAL A 202 -20.44 5.80 27.91
C VAL A 202 -19.87 5.71 26.49
N THR A 203 -20.75 5.52 25.50
CA THR A 203 -20.33 5.47 24.08
C THR A 203 -19.72 6.80 23.62
N ALA A 204 -20.26 7.94 24.08
CA ALA A 204 -19.73 9.27 23.77
C ALA A 204 -18.33 9.48 24.36
N ILE A 205 -18.11 9.10 25.63
CA ILE A 205 -16.80 9.19 26.29
C ILE A 205 -15.78 8.32 25.57
N ILE A 206 -16.11 7.06 25.29
CA ILE A 206 -15.20 6.14 24.59
C ILE A 206 -14.87 6.65 23.19
N GLY A 207 -15.87 7.10 22.43
CA GLY A 207 -15.68 7.67 21.10
C GLY A 207 -14.76 8.90 21.13
N PHE A 208 -15.03 9.85 22.03
CA PHE A 208 -14.20 11.04 22.23
C PHE A 208 -12.75 10.68 22.56
N LEU A 209 -12.52 9.75 23.51
CA LEU A 209 -11.17 9.35 23.91
C LEU A 209 -10.42 8.64 22.78
N LEU A 210 -11.05 7.67 22.11
CA LEU A 210 -10.42 6.92 21.02
C LEU A 210 -10.04 7.82 19.84
N PHE A 211 -10.94 8.71 19.43
CA PHE A 211 -10.63 9.66 18.35
C PHE A 211 -9.63 10.72 18.78
N SER A 212 -9.63 11.17 20.04
CA SER A 212 -8.61 12.09 20.57
C SER A 212 -7.22 11.46 20.59
N ILE A 213 -7.10 10.19 20.98
CA ILE A 213 -5.85 9.43 20.86
C ILE A 213 -5.45 9.28 19.40
N LEU A 214 -6.41 9.02 18.50
CA LEU A 214 -6.14 8.88 17.07
C LEU A 214 -5.65 10.19 16.43
N ILE A 215 -6.05 11.36 16.92
CA ILE A 215 -5.53 12.68 16.50
C ILE A 215 -4.02 12.81 16.80
N LEU A 216 -3.55 12.25 17.92
CA LEU A 216 -2.14 12.29 18.29
C LEU A 216 -1.26 11.56 17.28
N TYR A 217 -1.79 10.54 16.59
CA TYR A 217 -1.04 9.77 15.60
C TYR A 217 -0.52 10.66 14.44
N PRO A 218 -1.36 11.38 13.67
CA PRO A 218 -0.87 12.28 12.63
C PRO A 218 -0.11 13.50 13.15
N LEU A 219 -0.30 13.90 14.42
CA LEU A 219 0.47 14.99 15.03
C LEU A 219 1.91 14.57 15.37
N LEU A 220 2.09 13.38 15.95
CA LEU A 220 3.37 12.93 16.51
C LEU A 220 4.14 12.02 15.55
N ILE A 221 3.47 11.05 14.95
CA ILE A 221 4.10 10.00 14.11
C ILE A 221 4.20 10.45 12.65
N LYS A 222 3.34 11.38 12.21
CA LYS A 222 3.38 12.01 10.88
C LYS A 222 3.34 10.97 9.74
N PRO A 223 2.26 10.18 9.64
CA PRO A 223 2.16 9.10 8.66
C PRO A 223 2.15 9.56 7.20
N TYR A 224 1.93 10.84 6.91
CA TYR A 224 1.98 11.41 5.57
C TYR A 224 3.32 12.10 5.31
N PHE A 225 3.83 11.99 4.08
CA PHE A 225 5.04 12.71 3.67
C PHE A 225 4.85 14.23 3.68
N TYR A 226 3.68 14.70 3.27
CA TYR A 226 3.35 16.13 3.25
C TYR A 226 2.74 16.57 4.57
N ALA A 227 3.27 17.67 5.12
CA ALA A 227 2.76 18.29 6.35
C ALA A 227 1.26 18.61 6.27
N HIS A 228 0.78 19.07 5.10
CA HIS A 228 -0.64 19.33 4.86
C HIS A 228 -1.49 18.05 4.95
N GLY A 229 -0.99 16.90 4.49
CA GLY A 229 -1.69 15.62 4.62
C GLY A 229 -1.93 15.24 6.08
N ASN A 230 -0.88 15.34 6.91
CA ASN A 230 -0.98 15.15 8.35
C ASN A 230 -1.99 16.13 8.97
N ALA A 231 -1.90 17.40 8.60
CA ALA A 231 -2.76 18.45 9.14
C ALA A 231 -4.25 18.26 8.76
N PHE A 232 -4.56 17.90 7.50
CA PHE A 232 -5.94 17.62 7.08
C PHE A 232 -6.53 16.40 7.79
N TYR A 233 -5.76 15.33 7.98
CA TYR A 233 -6.23 14.18 8.73
C TYR A 233 -6.45 14.51 10.21
N SER A 234 -5.52 15.23 10.86
CA SER A 234 -5.70 15.70 12.25
C SER A 234 -6.93 16.58 12.39
N LEU A 235 -7.14 17.53 11.47
CA LEU A 235 -8.32 18.40 11.42
C LEU A 235 -9.60 17.58 11.35
N THR A 236 -9.64 16.60 10.45
CA THR A 236 -10.86 15.83 10.23
C THR A 236 -11.19 14.92 11.42
N LEU A 237 -10.18 14.31 12.04
CA LEU A 237 -10.35 13.55 13.28
C LEU A 237 -10.77 14.44 14.46
N ALA A 238 -10.32 15.69 14.50
CA ALA A 238 -10.78 16.67 15.48
C ALA A 238 -12.28 16.96 15.34
N VAL A 239 -12.77 17.14 14.12
CA VAL A 239 -14.21 17.32 13.86
C VAL A 239 -15.02 16.14 14.40
N ILE A 240 -14.57 14.90 14.13
CA ILE A 240 -15.23 13.69 14.65
C ILE A 240 -15.21 13.65 16.18
N SER A 241 -14.05 13.92 16.79
CA SER A 241 -13.91 13.95 18.25
C SER A 241 -14.83 14.99 18.90
N ILE A 242 -14.93 16.19 18.32
CA ILE A 242 -15.83 17.25 18.80
C ILE A 242 -17.30 16.82 18.68
N CYS A 243 -17.68 16.10 17.62
CA CYS A 243 -19.04 15.55 17.53
C CYS A 243 -19.33 14.63 18.71
N PHE A 244 -18.40 13.73 19.08
CA PHE A 244 -18.58 12.87 20.26
C PHE A 244 -18.64 13.67 21.56
N LEU A 245 -17.82 14.71 21.70
CA LEU A 245 -17.88 15.63 22.84
C LEU A 245 -19.26 16.32 22.92
N MET A 246 -19.82 16.74 21.78
CA MET A 246 -21.16 17.31 21.75
C MET A 246 -22.24 16.29 22.07
N GLY A 247 -22.09 15.05 21.60
CA GLY A 247 -22.94 13.93 22.01
C GLY A 247 -22.95 13.79 23.53
N LEU A 248 -21.76 13.79 24.16
CA LEU A 248 -21.62 13.72 25.61
C LEU A 248 -22.31 14.88 26.33
N LEU A 249 -22.04 16.13 25.93
CA LEU A 249 -22.66 17.31 26.53
C LEU A 249 -24.19 17.30 26.35
N SER A 250 -24.66 16.81 25.21
CA SER A 250 -26.07 16.65 24.89
C SER A 250 -26.76 15.63 25.80
N GLU A 251 -26.13 14.49 26.06
CA GLU A 251 -26.68 13.46 26.95
C GLU A 251 -26.65 13.91 28.42
N ILE A 252 -25.59 14.61 28.85
CA ILE A 252 -25.49 15.19 30.21
C ILE A 252 -26.59 16.24 30.45
N ALA A 253 -26.96 17.01 29.42
CA ALA A 253 -28.03 17.99 29.50
C ALA A 253 -29.44 17.36 29.66
N GLY A 254 -29.58 16.04 29.48
CA GLY A 254 -30.85 15.32 29.62
C GLY A 254 -31.84 15.54 28.47
N ASN A 255 -33.02 14.91 28.54
CA ASN A 255 -34.03 14.98 27.46
C ASN A 255 -34.92 16.24 27.53
N ASP A 256 -35.19 16.76 28.73
CA ASP A 256 -36.03 17.96 28.95
C ASP A 256 -35.22 19.27 28.83
N LYS A 257 -34.53 19.44 27.71
CA LYS A 257 -33.68 20.61 27.48
C LYS A 257 -34.53 21.86 27.30
N LYS A 258 -34.36 22.83 28.19
CA LYS A 258 -34.89 24.19 27.97
C LYS A 258 -34.28 24.77 26.69
N ALA A 259 -35.06 25.55 25.95
CA ALA A 259 -34.63 26.13 24.66
C ALA A 259 -33.29 26.89 24.72
N TRP A 260 -33.02 27.59 25.83
CA TRP A 260 -31.77 28.30 26.04
C TRP A 260 -30.54 27.37 26.17
N VAL A 261 -30.71 26.16 26.75
CA VAL A 261 -29.62 25.16 26.83
C VAL A 261 -29.28 24.65 25.44
N ILE A 262 -30.30 24.39 24.62
CA ILE A 262 -30.12 23.99 23.22
C ILE A 262 -29.35 25.09 22.46
N ALA A 263 -29.75 26.35 22.61
CA ALA A 263 -29.06 27.49 21.98
C ALA A 263 -27.59 27.59 22.41
N LEU A 264 -27.28 27.43 23.70
CA LEU A 264 -25.90 27.45 24.21
C LEU A 264 -25.07 26.30 23.65
N LEU A 265 -25.62 25.08 23.59
CA LEU A 265 -24.92 23.94 23.00
C LEU A 265 -24.60 24.17 21.51
N TRP A 266 -25.49 24.82 20.77
CA TRP A 266 -25.25 25.20 19.37
C TRP A 266 -24.15 26.25 19.21
N ILE A 267 -24.19 27.30 20.02
CA ILE A 267 -23.14 28.33 20.02
C ILE A 267 -21.79 27.70 20.33
N PHE A 268 -21.75 26.86 21.37
CA PHE A 268 -20.55 26.13 21.75
C PHE A 268 -20.08 25.18 20.64
N PHE A 269 -20.99 24.45 19.99
CA PHE A 269 -20.65 23.56 18.87
C PHE A 269 -20.05 24.32 17.69
N VAL A 270 -20.67 25.42 17.26
CA VAL A 270 -20.16 26.24 16.15
C VAL A 270 -18.77 26.77 16.48
N PHE A 271 -18.56 27.25 17.71
CA PHE A 271 -17.24 27.70 18.14
C PHE A 271 -16.23 26.54 18.17
N ALA A 272 -16.59 25.41 18.78
CA ALA A 272 -15.70 24.26 18.94
C ALA A 272 -15.33 23.63 17.60
N VAL A 273 -16.30 23.36 16.72
CA VAL A 273 -16.10 22.70 15.42
C VAL A 273 -15.28 23.53 14.44
N ILE A 274 -15.22 24.86 14.65
CA ILE A 274 -14.36 25.76 13.85
C ILE A 274 -13.00 25.91 14.52
N SER A 275 -12.97 26.37 15.79
CA SER A 275 -11.73 26.77 16.46
C SER A 275 -10.78 25.59 16.71
N ALA A 276 -11.29 24.45 17.21
CA ALA A 276 -10.42 23.34 17.59
C ALA A 276 -9.80 22.60 16.39
N PRO A 277 -10.53 22.30 15.29
CA PRO A 277 -9.92 21.70 14.10
C PRO A 277 -8.93 22.64 13.40
N ILE A 278 -9.21 23.95 13.35
CA ILE A 278 -8.25 24.95 12.84
C ILE A 278 -7.00 25.01 13.73
N GLY A 279 -7.17 25.04 15.05
CA GLY A 279 -6.06 25.02 16.00
C GLY A 279 -5.19 23.77 15.85
N ILE A 280 -5.81 22.59 15.74
CA ILE A 280 -5.11 21.31 15.52
C ILE A 280 -4.41 21.28 14.16
N TYR A 281 -5.02 21.86 13.11
CA TYR A 281 -4.39 21.98 11.80
C TYR A 281 -3.11 22.82 11.85
N PHE A 282 -3.17 24.01 12.45
CA PHE A 282 -2.00 24.87 12.59
C PHE A 282 -0.94 24.26 13.52
N LEU A 283 -1.35 23.62 14.61
CA LEU A 283 -0.45 22.88 15.49
C LEU A 283 0.26 21.76 14.73
N SER A 284 -0.46 20.98 13.92
CA SER A 284 0.11 19.93 13.07
C SER A 284 1.14 20.50 12.10
N LEU A 285 0.83 21.61 11.43
CA LEU A 285 1.78 22.27 10.52
C LEU A 285 3.02 22.79 11.27
N PHE A 286 2.83 23.40 12.44
CA PHE A 286 3.93 23.91 13.26
C PHE A 286 4.86 22.78 13.71
N LEU A 287 4.31 21.69 14.25
CA LEU A 287 5.09 20.51 14.66
C LEU A 287 5.80 19.83 13.48
N ASN A 288 5.16 19.80 12.30
CA ASN A 288 5.79 19.29 11.09
C ASN A 288 6.97 20.16 10.63
N LYS A 289 6.84 21.50 10.67
CA LYS A 289 7.92 22.43 10.33
C LYS A 289 9.08 22.35 11.32
N ARG A 290 8.81 22.22 12.62
CA ARG A 290 9.86 22.20 13.66
C ARG A 290 10.79 20.99 13.54
N ASP A 291 10.25 19.83 13.17
CA ASP A 291 11.03 18.60 13.06
C ASP A 291 11.50 18.35 11.60
N TRP A 292 11.24 19.29 10.68
CA TRP A 292 11.78 19.20 9.33
C TRP A 292 13.28 19.51 9.39
N ALA A 293 14.09 18.49 9.08
CA ALA A 293 15.55 18.53 9.20
C ALA A 293 16.25 19.47 8.19
N MET A 294 15.50 20.13 7.30
CA MET A 294 15.97 21.24 6.49
C MET A 294 15.26 22.49 7.00
N GLN A 295 15.90 23.20 7.92
CA GLN A 295 15.52 24.59 8.16
C GLN A 295 15.91 25.38 6.90
N PRO A 296 15.16 26.44 6.52
CA PRO A 296 15.55 27.30 5.40
C PRO A 296 16.96 27.89 5.56
N GLU A 297 17.46 27.96 6.79
CA GLU A 297 18.80 28.41 7.15
C GLU A 297 19.88 27.31 6.97
N ASP A 298 19.48 26.04 6.85
CA ASP A 298 20.34 24.88 6.60
C ASP A 298 20.36 24.46 5.10
N GLU A 299 19.95 25.38 4.19
CA GLU A 299 19.95 25.16 2.74
C GLU A 299 21.35 25.02 2.10
N ASP A 300 22.41 24.99 2.89
CA ASP A 300 23.63 24.32 2.48
C ASP A 300 23.38 22.81 2.58
N ILE A 301 22.65 22.29 1.59
CA ILE A 301 22.88 20.93 1.10
C ILE A 301 24.39 20.81 1.11
N PRO A 302 25.02 19.86 1.82
CA PRO A 302 26.42 19.61 1.58
C PRO A 302 26.44 19.21 0.12
N ILE A 303 26.77 20.18 -0.74
CA ILE A 303 27.32 19.95 -2.05
C ILE A 303 28.39 18.97 -1.66
N THR A 304 28.09 17.70 -1.90
CA THR A 304 29.07 16.64 -1.74
C THR A 304 30.15 17.22 -2.59
N GLN A 305 31.21 17.74 -1.96
CA GLN A 305 32.23 18.44 -2.70
C GLN A 305 32.53 17.40 -3.75
N GLN A 306 32.17 17.72 -5.00
CA GLN A 306 32.73 17.02 -6.10
C GLN A 306 34.16 17.47 -5.93
N LYS A 307 34.88 16.71 -5.09
CA LYS A 307 36.27 16.48 -5.24
C LYS A 307 36.29 16.15 -6.71
N LYS A 308 36.66 17.18 -7.49
CA LYS A 308 37.32 17.00 -8.75
C LYS A 308 38.50 16.10 -8.39
N GLU A 309 38.21 14.82 -8.19
CA GLU A 309 39.10 13.77 -8.56
C GLU A 309 39.20 13.98 -10.06
N ASN A 310 40.16 14.85 -10.38
CA ASN A 310 40.88 14.85 -11.64
C ASN A 310 41.35 13.41 -11.81
N THR A 311 40.45 12.56 -12.28
CA THR A 311 40.77 11.23 -12.77
C THR A 311 40.52 11.27 -14.27
N PRO A 312 41.38 11.95 -15.06
CA PRO A 312 41.43 11.73 -16.51
C PRO A 312 41.98 10.33 -16.85
N HIS A 313 42.20 9.44 -15.87
CA HIS A 313 42.86 8.16 -16.08
C HIS A 313 41.95 6.94 -16.28
N SER A 314 40.71 6.92 -15.78
CA SER A 314 39.87 5.71 -15.93
C SER A 314 39.17 5.62 -17.28
N PHE A 315 38.73 6.75 -17.86
CA PHE A 315 38.16 6.78 -19.21
C PHE A 315 39.23 6.55 -20.30
N ASN A 316 40.43 7.11 -20.13
CA ASN A 316 41.55 6.88 -21.05
C ASN A 316 42.07 5.44 -21.02
N LEU A 317 41.95 4.72 -19.90
CA LEU A 317 42.42 3.33 -19.83
C LEU A 317 41.51 2.39 -20.66
N LEU A 318 40.19 2.56 -20.57
CA LEU A 318 39.24 1.78 -21.38
C LEU A 318 39.38 2.08 -22.88
N ASP A 319 39.53 3.35 -23.24
CA ASP A 319 39.77 3.76 -24.63
C ASP A 319 41.13 3.27 -25.17
N GLN A 320 42.18 3.24 -24.33
CA GLN A 320 43.48 2.68 -24.71
C GLN A 320 43.44 1.15 -24.82
N ILE A 321 42.68 0.46 -23.97
CA ILE A 321 42.49 -1.00 -24.06
C ILE A 321 41.73 -1.34 -25.34
N GLN A 322 40.70 -0.58 -25.68
CA GLN A 322 39.90 -0.78 -26.88
C GLN A 322 40.71 -0.50 -28.17
N LYS A 323 41.48 0.60 -28.21
CA LYS A 323 42.40 0.90 -29.32
C LYS A 323 43.53 -0.13 -29.46
N LYS A 324 44.05 -0.69 -28.37
CA LYS A 324 45.05 -1.78 -28.43
C LYS A 324 44.46 -3.08 -28.97
N GLN A 325 43.20 -3.40 -28.67
CA GLN A 325 42.53 -4.57 -29.22
C GLN A 325 42.25 -4.44 -30.72
N GLU A 326 41.83 -3.25 -31.19
CA GLU A 326 41.62 -2.99 -32.62
C GLU A 326 42.95 -3.05 -33.41
N GLN A 327 44.04 -2.48 -32.88
CA GLN A 327 45.35 -2.56 -33.53
C GLN A 327 45.96 -3.97 -33.55
N GLN A 328 45.62 -4.84 -32.58
CA GLN A 328 46.04 -6.24 -32.60
C GLN A 328 45.23 -7.10 -33.57
N GLN A 329 43.96 -6.77 -33.84
CA GLN A 329 43.17 -7.46 -34.87
C GLN A 329 43.63 -7.10 -36.28
N VAL A 330 43.95 -5.83 -36.55
CA VAL A 330 44.44 -5.40 -37.87
C VAL A 330 45.80 -6.03 -38.21
N LYS A 331 46.73 -6.15 -37.25
CA LYS A 331 48.04 -6.81 -37.48
C LYS A 331 47.96 -8.32 -37.70
N GLN A 332 46.88 -8.99 -37.29
CA GLN A 332 46.72 -10.43 -37.51
C GLN A 332 46.06 -10.76 -38.86
N GLN A 333 45.48 -9.76 -39.53
CA GLN A 333 44.79 -9.92 -40.81
C GLN A 333 45.70 -9.66 -42.02
N ASP A 334 46.76 -8.85 -41.87
CA ASP A 334 47.73 -8.55 -42.94
C ASP A 334 48.76 -9.68 -43.21
N SER A 335 48.86 -10.71 -42.37
CA SER A 335 49.79 -11.84 -42.58
C SER A 335 49.17 -13.04 -43.31
N ARG A 336 47.99 -12.87 -43.93
CA ARG A 336 47.37 -13.87 -44.81
C ARG A 336 46.92 -13.25 -46.13
N LEU A 337 47.85 -12.73 -46.92
CA LEU A 337 47.64 -12.60 -48.36
C LEU A 337 48.57 -13.58 -49.09
N ILE A 338 47.96 -14.66 -49.59
CA ILE A 338 48.52 -15.51 -50.65
C ILE A 338 48.20 -14.80 -51.97
N PRO A 339 49.15 -14.66 -52.91
CA PRO A 339 48.85 -14.07 -54.21
C PRO A 339 48.12 -15.09 -55.09
N MET A 340 46.96 -14.73 -55.63
CA MET A 340 46.34 -15.48 -56.73
C MET A 340 46.28 -14.63 -58.01
N LEU A 341 46.74 -15.25 -59.10
CA LEU A 341 46.59 -14.80 -60.47
C LEU A 341 45.11 -14.70 -60.88
N PRO A 342 44.78 -13.87 -61.90
CA PRO A 342 43.46 -13.85 -62.48
C PRO A 342 43.33 -14.97 -63.53
N MET A 343 42.12 -15.49 -63.76
CA MET A 343 41.33 -15.15 -64.95
C MET A 343 40.11 -16.09 -65.11
N ILE A 344 39.04 -15.54 -65.71
CA ILE A 344 37.96 -16.15 -66.50
C ILE A 344 36.66 -16.57 -65.78
N SER A 345 35.59 -15.92 -66.25
CA SER A 345 34.16 -16.12 -66.05
C SER A 345 33.59 -17.35 -66.78
N LEU A 346 32.54 -17.96 -66.24
CA LEU A 346 31.25 -18.22 -66.91
C LEU A 346 30.26 -18.95 -65.96
N THR A 347 28.99 -18.58 -66.09
CA THR A 347 27.75 -19.00 -65.40
C THR A 347 27.23 -20.39 -65.86
N PRO A 348 25.98 -20.83 -65.55
CA PRO A 348 25.41 -21.32 -64.28
C PRO A 348 24.68 -22.69 -64.44
N GLU A 349 24.37 -23.44 -63.36
CA GLU A 349 23.21 -24.38 -63.20
C GLU A 349 23.42 -25.27 -61.94
N GLN A 350 22.54 -25.21 -60.92
CA GLN A 350 21.35 -26.06 -60.63
C GLN A 350 21.60 -27.31 -59.75
N GLN A 351 20.72 -27.45 -58.73
CA GLN A 351 20.28 -28.69 -58.04
C GLN A 351 21.31 -29.43 -57.13
N LEU A 352 20.99 -30.25 -56.14
CA LEU A 352 19.84 -30.54 -55.24
C LEU A 352 20.35 -31.70 -54.33
N VAL A 353 20.10 -31.65 -53.01
CA VAL A 353 19.86 -32.81 -52.09
C VAL A 353 20.98 -33.83 -51.71
N GLN A 354 21.10 -33.99 -50.38
CA GLN A 354 21.39 -35.18 -49.53
C GLN A 354 22.76 -35.90 -49.37
N GLN A 355 22.98 -36.20 -48.07
CA GLN A 355 23.56 -37.41 -47.44
C GLN A 355 25.03 -37.44 -46.98
N SER A 356 25.19 -37.67 -45.67
CA SER A 356 26.35 -38.25 -44.93
C SER A 356 26.58 -39.73 -45.37
N PRO A 357 27.70 -40.45 -45.06
CA PRO A 357 28.49 -40.42 -43.81
C PRO A 357 30.02 -40.77 -43.86
N MET A 358 30.66 -40.68 -42.68
CA MET A 358 31.77 -41.47 -42.08
C MET A 358 33.17 -41.72 -42.73
N GLN A 359 34.20 -41.57 -41.86
CA GLN A 359 35.56 -42.18 -41.82
C GLN A 359 36.63 -41.63 -42.80
N THR A 360 37.92 -41.43 -42.51
CA THR A 360 38.85 -41.71 -41.37
C THR A 360 40.19 -40.99 -41.62
N SER A 361 40.95 -40.68 -40.54
CA SER A 361 42.41 -40.40 -40.50
C SER A 361 42.90 -39.11 -41.20
N SER A 362 43.90 -38.34 -40.76
CA SER A 362 45.04 -38.53 -39.85
C SER A 362 45.61 -37.17 -39.40
N SER A 363 46.11 -37.14 -38.17
CA SER A 363 47.18 -36.29 -37.59
C SER A 363 47.69 -35.05 -38.35
N GLN A 364 47.63 -33.88 -37.68
CA GLN A 364 48.85 -33.20 -37.21
C GLN A 364 48.52 -32.13 -36.15
N ARG A 365 49.13 -32.29 -34.97
CA ARG A 365 49.17 -31.31 -33.89
C ARG A 365 50.05 -30.13 -34.32
N VAL A 366 49.55 -28.91 -34.18
CA VAL A 366 50.39 -27.76 -33.81
C VAL A 366 49.69 -27.03 -32.66
N LEU A 367 50.32 -27.12 -31.49
CA LEU A 367 50.00 -26.34 -30.30
C LEU A 367 50.13 -24.85 -30.66
N SER A 368 49.06 -24.07 -30.49
CA SER A 368 49.15 -22.62 -30.33
C SER A 368 48.36 -22.24 -29.09
N GLN A 369 49.09 -21.91 -28.03
CA GLN A 369 48.58 -21.39 -26.77
C GLN A 369 47.89 -20.04 -27.01
N ARG A 370 46.61 -19.93 -26.66
CA ARG A 370 45.93 -18.64 -26.41
C ARG A 370 45.39 -18.63 -24.97
N PRO A 371 45.41 -17.47 -24.29
CA PRO A 371 45.11 -17.40 -22.87
C PRO A 371 43.61 -17.59 -22.60
N ILE A 372 43.38 -18.57 -21.73
CA ILE A 372 42.17 -18.88 -21.01
C ILE A 372 41.86 -17.70 -20.07
N GLN A 373 40.89 -16.85 -20.39
CA GLN A 373 40.38 -15.90 -19.37
C GLN A 373 38.90 -15.49 -19.51
N PHE A 374 38.20 -15.84 -20.60
CA PHE A 374 36.78 -15.47 -20.75
C PHE A 374 35.79 -16.61 -20.41
N ASN A 375 36.15 -17.87 -20.66
CA ASN A 375 35.27 -19.02 -20.37
C ASN A 375 35.19 -19.40 -18.88
N GLN A 376 36.10 -18.91 -18.02
CA GLN A 376 36.02 -19.16 -16.58
C GLN A 376 34.99 -18.28 -15.87
N LEU A 377 34.64 -17.10 -16.41
CA LEU A 377 33.59 -16.25 -15.85
C LEU A 377 32.19 -16.73 -16.24
N GLN A 378 32.03 -17.32 -17.43
CA GLN A 378 30.74 -17.82 -17.91
C GLN A 378 30.36 -19.19 -17.30
N ASN A 379 31.35 -20.01 -16.94
CA ASN A 379 31.12 -21.23 -16.16
C ASN A 379 30.91 -20.96 -14.66
N GLN A 380 31.24 -19.77 -14.15
CA GLN A 380 30.88 -19.36 -12.78
C GLN A 380 29.46 -18.78 -12.69
N SER A 381 28.89 -18.25 -13.77
CA SER A 381 27.49 -17.78 -13.80
C SER A 381 26.46 -18.91 -13.86
N ASN A 382 26.82 -20.10 -14.36
CA ASN A 382 25.90 -21.25 -14.42
C ASN A 382 25.83 -22.06 -13.13
N THR A 383 26.70 -21.79 -12.15
CA THR A 383 26.69 -22.43 -10.82
C THR A 383 26.01 -21.57 -9.74
N LEU A 384 25.54 -20.36 -10.09
CA LEU A 384 24.90 -19.44 -9.15
C LEU A 384 23.39 -19.70 -8.93
N TYR A 385 22.91 -20.89 -9.32
CA TYR A 385 21.52 -21.34 -9.17
C TYR A 385 21.34 -22.41 -8.10
N ILE A 386 22.37 -22.69 -7.29
CA ILE A 386 22.30 -23.69 -6.22
C ILE A 386 22.52 -22.99 -4.87
N ALA A 387 21.40 -22.78 -4.17
CA ALA A 387 21.23 -22.47 -2.74
C ALA A 387 22.05 -21.30 -2.13
N PRO A 388 21.43 -20.38 -1.36
CA PRO A 388 22.18 -19.31 -0.71
C PRO A 388 23.06 -19.92 0.41
N PRO A 389 24.40 -19.77 0.39
CA PRO A 389 25.15 -19.99 1.60
C PRO A 389 24.82 -18.82 2.54
N VAL A 390 24.65 -19.13 3.81
CA VAL A 390 24.56 -18.15 4.89
C VAL A 390 25.81 -17.27 4.81
N ILE A 391 25.66 -16.08 4.22
CA ILE A 391 26.69 -15.04 4.24
C ILE A 391 26.81 -14.62 5.71
N THR A 392 27.91 -15.02 6.34
CA THR A 392 28.20 -14.61 7.70
C THR A 392 28.47 -13.10 7.72
N ASP A 393 27.99 -12.38 8.73
CA ASP A 393 28.05 -10.90 8.88
C ASP A 393 29.49 -10.32 8.67
N ARG A 394 30.54 -11.13 8.89
CA ARG A 394 31.95 -10.77 8.61
C ARG A 394 32.28 -10.65 7.12
N THR A 395 31.69 -11.46 6.24
CA THR A 395 31.96 -11.42 4.79
C THR A 395 31.19 -10.29 4.10
N GLU A 396 29.98 -9.98 4.58
CA GLU A 396 29.20 -8.85 4.06
C GLU A 396 29.94 -7.51 4.23
N ARG A 397 30.50 -7.25 5.42
CA ARG A 397 31.30 -6.04 5.67
C ARG A 397 32.56 -5.95 4.81
N GLN A 398 33.14 -7.08 4.42
CA GLN A 398 34.30 -7.12 3.54
C GLN A 398 33.92 -6.90 2.07
N LEU A 399 32.78 -7.45 1.64
CA LEU A 399 32.25 -7.27 0.29
C LEU A 399 31.78 -5.83 0.04
N ARG A 400 31.14 -5.19 1.02
CA ARG A 400 30.77 -3.76 0.97
C ARG A 400 31.98 -2.82 0.81
N LYS A 401 33.21 -3.28 1.10
CA LYS A 401 34.45 -2.50 0.90
C LYS A 401 35.03 -2.63 -0.51
N ARG A 402 34.64 -3.65 -1.28
CA ARG A 402 35.14 -3.86 -2.64
C ARG A 402 34.33 -3.01 -3.61
N LYS A 403 34.98 -2.02 -4.24
CA LYS A 403 34.35 -1.10 -5.21
C LYS A 403 33.69 -1.85 -6.37
N GLU A 404 34.29 -2.95 -6.81
CA GLU A 404 33.75 -3.81 -7.89
C GLU A 404 32.35 -4.36 -7.56
N CYS A 405 32.13 -4.83 -6.33
CA CYS A 405 30.83 -5.34 -5.89
C CYS A 405 29.76 -4.23 -5.84
N VAL A 406 30.16 -3.02 -5.44
CA VAL A 406 29.28 -1.84 -5.43
C VAL A 406 28.90 -1.44 -6.86
N TYR A 407 29.87 -1.42 -7.79
CA TYR A 407 29.60 -1.11 -9.19
C TYR A 407 28.69 -2.16 -9.84
N LEU A 408 28.91 -3.44 -9.55
CA LEU A 408 28.05 -4.52 -10.02
C LEU A 408 26.61 -4.36 -9.50
N ALA A 409 26.44 -4.05 -8.22
CA ALA A 409 25.13 -3.80 -7.64
C ALA A 409 24.41 -2.60 -8.28
N ASP A 410 25.13 -1.49 -8.51
CA ASP A 410 24.59 -0.32 -9.21
C ASP A 410 24.24 -0.61 -10.67
N ASP A 411 25.04 -1.43 -11.36
CA ASP A 411 24.81 -1.81 -12.75
C ASP A 411 23.62 -2.76 -12.89
N ILE A 412 23.50 -3.76 -12.01
CA ILE A 412 22.31 -4.64 -11.92
C ILE A 412 21.06 -3.82 -11.63
N LEU A 413 21.13 -2.84 -10.73
CA LEU A 413 20.00 -1.96 -10.44
C LEU A 413 19.57 -1.19 -11.69
N ARG A 414 20.51 -0.51 -12.37
CA ARG A 414 20.21 0.32 -13.55
C ARG A 414 19.72 -0.52 -14.73
N ASN A 415 20.45 -1.59 -15.06
CA ASN A 415 20.14 -2.44 -16.21
C ASN A 415 18.94 -3.33 -15.94
N GLY A 416 18.79 -3.83 -14.71
CA GLY A 416 17.65 -4.62 -14.27
C GLY A 416 16.34 -3.82 -14.33
N LEU A 417 16.33 -2.62 -13.75
CA LEU A 417 15.17 -1.71 -13.83
C LEU A 417 14.76 -1.41 -15.28
N LYS A 418 15.75 -1.20 -16.17
CA LYS A 418 15.50 -0.90 -17.58
C LYS A 418 15.01 -2.10 -18.39
N LYS A 419 15.54 -3.31 -18.13
CA LYS A 419 15.25 -4.52 -18.90
C LYS A 419 14.01 -5.28 -18.42
N ILE A 420 13.78 -5.34 -17.11
CA ILE A 420 12.69 -6.14 -16.53
C ILE A 420 11.34 -5.45 -16.73
N GLY A 421 11.32 -4.12 -16.90
CA GLY A 421 10.09 -3.36 -17.08
C GLY A 421 9.13 -3.56 -15.90
N SER A 422 7.82 -3.58 -16.16
CA SER A 422 6.76 -3.75 -15.14
C SER A 422 6.42 -5.22 -14.84
N SER A 423 7.28 -6.17 -15.22
CA SER A 423 6.85 -7.55 -15.47
C SER A 423 6.92 -8.48 -14.26
N SER A 424 7.77 -8.18 -13.26
CA SER A 424 7.98 -9.08 -12.11
C SER A 424 8.32 -8.30 -10.85
N SER A 425 7.46 -8.39 -9.84
CA SER A 425 7.68 -7.81 -8.50
C SER A 425 8.86 -8.47 -7.79
N SER A 426 8.95 -9.80 -7.86
CA SER A 426 9.99 -10.60 -7.22
C SER A 426 11.38 -10.21 -7.68
N LEU A 427 11.60 -10.05 -8.99
CA LEU A 427 12.90 -9.66 -9.54
C LEU A 427 13.32 -8.25 -9.08
N HIS A 428 12.41 -7.28 -9.10
CA HIS A 428 12.69 -5.95 -8.58
C HIS A 428 13.04 -5.97 -7.09
N LEU A 429 12.38 -6.83 -6.32
CA LEU A 429 12.66 -6.98 -4.90
C LEU A 429 14.03 -7.63 -4.66
N THR A 430 14.39 -8.64 -5.45
CA THR A 430 15.71 -9.27 -5.41
C THR A 430 16.80 -8.27 -5.77
N ILE A 431 16.58 -7.43 -6.79
CA ILE A 431 17.51 -6.36 -7.16
C ILE A 431 17.67 -5.35 -6.01
N ALA A 432 16.57 -4.95 -5.37
CA ALA A 432 16.62 -4.06 -4.21
C ALA A 432 17.40 -4.67 -3.05
N LEU A 433 17.09 -5.92 -2.69
CA LEU A 433 17.79 -6.68 -1.64
C LEU A 433 19.29 -6.80 -1.94
N PHE A 434 19.63 -7.20 -3.16
CA PHE A 434 21.01 -7.30 -3.62
C PHE A 434 21.72 -5.95 -3.48
N HIS A 435 21.12 -4.86 -3.95
CA HIS A 435 21.69 -3.52 -3.82
C HIS A 435 21.91 -3.10 -2.37
N MET A 436 20.95 -3.38 -1.47
CA MET A 436 21.05 -3.05 -0.05
C MET A 436 22.07 -3.90 0.72
N SER A 437 22.37 -5.12 0.25
CA SER A 437 23.43 -5.97 0.81
C SER A 437 24.83 -5.43 0.50
N PHE A 438 25.03 -4.75 -0.64
CA PHE A 438 26.35 -4.27 -1.07
C PHE A 438 26.55 -2.76 -0.91
N THR A 439 25.49 -1.97 -0.82
CA THR A 439 25.58 -0.52 -0.71
C THR A 439 24.87 0.00 0.55
N LYS A 440 25.30 1.17 1.05
CA LYS A 440 24.56 1.92 2.07
C LYS A 440 23.59 2.95 1.46
N ASN A 441 23.48 2.99 0.13
CA ASN A 441 22.69 4.00 -0.57
C ASN A 441 21.24 3.52 -0.72
N HIS A 442 20.48 3.63 0.37
CA HIS A 442 19.07 3.22 0.43
C HIS A 442 18.18 3.98 -0.57
N MET A 443 18.55 5.20 -0.97
CA MET A 443 17.78 5.97 -1.94
C MET A 443 17.72 5.32 -3.31
N ARG A 444 18.81 4.67 -3.76
CA ARG A 444 18.85 4.00 -5.07
C ARG A 444 18.09 2.67 -5.04
N ALA A 445 18.22 1.90 -3.96
CA ALA A 445 17.40 0.70 -3.76
C ALA A 445 15.89 1.03 -3.76
N GLY A 446 15.53 2.24 -3.27
CA GLY A 446 14.16 2.74 -3.29
C GLY A 446 13.48 2.74 -4.67
N ASP A 447 14.23 2.91 -5.76
CA ASP A 447 13.67 2.88 -7.13
C ASP A 447 13.27 1.45 -7.55
N ALA A 448 14.04 0.44 -7.14
CA ALA A 448 13.69 -0.97 -7.32
C ALA A 448 12.52 -1.38 -6.43
N ILE A 449 12.52 -0.98 -5.15
CA ILE A 449 11.38 -1.23 -4.25
C ILE A 449 10.09 -0.57 -4.79
N ARG A 450 10.21 0.63 -5.37
CA ARG A 450 9.08 1.30 -6.03
C ARG A 450 8.57 0.51 -7.23
N SER A 451 9.48 -0.03 -8.05
CA SER A 451 9.13 -0.88 -9.20
C SER A 451 8.49 -2.19 -8.74
N THR A 452 8.97 -2.81 -7.65
CA THR A 452 8.31 -3.96 -7.02
C THR A 452 6.85 -3.65 -6.69
N LYS A 453 6.57 -2.48 -6.08
CA LYS A 453 5.23 -2.05 -5.69
C LYS A 453 4.31 -1.83 -6.90
N GLN A 454 4.85 -1.37 -8.02
CA GLN A 454 4.10 -1.21 -9.28
C GLN A 454 3.72 -2.55 -9.91
N CYS A 455 4.48 -3.62 -9.64
CA CYS A 455 4.26 -4.96 -10.18
C CYS A 455 3.35 -5.85 -9.31
N ILE A 456 2.57 -5.26 -8.38
CA ILE A 456 1.59 -5.95 -7.52
C ILE A 456 2.25 -7.08 -6.72
N PRO A 457 3.06 -6.70 -5.72
CA PRO A 457 3.75 -7.68 -4.93
C PRO A 457 2.75 -8.53 -4.15
N ASN A 458 3.08 -9.83 -4.01
CA ASN A 458 2.35 -10.71 -3.12
C ASN A 458 2.54 -10.26 -1.65
N VAL A 459 1.81 -10.86 -0.70
CA VAL A 459 1.85 -10.45 0.72
C VAL A 459 3.27 -10.51 1.31
N ILE A 460 4.06 -11.52 0.95
CA ILE A 460 5.44 -11.68 1.44
C ILE A 460 6.33 -10.59 0.86
N GLU A 461 6.20 -10.30 -0.44
CA GLU A 461 6.94 -9.24 -1.11
C GLU A 461 6.56 -7.86 -0.58
N ARG A 462 5.29 -7.64 -0.23
CA ARG A 462 4.84 -6.41 0.44
C ARG A 462 5.44 -6.28 1.83
N TRP A 463 5.47 -7.37 2.60
CA TRP A 463 6.14 -7.40 3.91
C TRP A 463 7.63 -7.10 3.78
N MET A 464 8.34 -7.74 2.84
CA MET A 464 9.74 -7.46 2.58
C MET A 464 9.96 -6.01 2.14
N CYS A 465 9.13 -5.47 1.25
CA CYS A 465 9.18 -4.06 0.87
C CYS A 465 8.97 -3.11 2.05
N TYR A 466 8.18 -3.51 3.05
CA TYR A 466 7.97 -2.76 4.28
C TYR A 466 9.18 -2.87 5.21
N SER A 467 9.76 -4.06 5.39
CA SER A 467 10.95 -4.25 6.23
C SER A 467 12.23 -3.62 5.68
N LEU A 468 12.27 -3.34 4.38
CA LEU A 468 13.43 -2.73 3.69
C LEU A 468 13.38 -1.20 3.64
N VAL A 469 12.22 -0.60 3.93
CA VAL A 469 12.05 0.85 4.08
C VAL A 469 12.18 1.20 5.56
#